data_AF-A0A382AKI4-F1
#
_entry.id   AF-A0A382AKI4-F1
#
_cell.length_a   1.000
_cell.length_b   1.000
_cell.length_c   1.000
_cell.angle_alpha   90.00
_cell.angle_beta   90.00
_cell.angle_gamma   90.00
#
_symmetry.space_group_name_H-M   'P 1'
#
loop_
_entity.id
_entity.type
_entity.pdbx_description
1 polymer ?
#
loop_
_entity_poly.entity_id
_entity_poly.type
_entity_poly.pdbx_seq_one_letter_code
_entity_poly.pdbx_strand_id
1 'polypeptide(L)'
;SIIPMVGASGAIAGVLGAYMIRFPKARVHVFVFFIFITTIAVPAQIVLGFWFLMQLTSGLGSLGLDTTGGVAWFAHVGGFIIGVVLLKFFQNFRIERI
;
A
#
# COMPACT_ATOMS: atom_id res chain seq x y z
N SER A 1 10.22 6.58 17.57
CA SER A 1 11.13 7.63 17.07
C SER A 1 10.71 8.98 17.62
N ILE A 2 11.66 9.76 18.14
CA ILE A 2 11.47 11.20 18.43
C ILE A 2 11.96 12.09 17.27
N ILE A 3 12.56 11.49 16.24
CA ILE A 3 12.99 12.20 15.04
C ILE A 3 11.74 12.48 14.20
N PRO A 4 11.41 13.75 13.92
CA PRO A 4 10.24 14.10 13.13
C PRO A 4 10.38 13.52 11.72
N MET A 5 9.26 13.02 11.19
CA MET A 5 9.19 12.39 9.89
C MET A 5 8.09 13.08 9.07
N VAL A 6 8.43 13.49 7.85
CA VAL A 6 7.51 14.11 6.90
C VAL A 6 7.59 13.34 5.59
N GLY A 7 6.45 12.99 5.00
CA GLY A 7 6.42 12.31 3.72
C GLY A 7 5.01 12.19 3.13
N ALA A 8 4.91 12.36 1.82
CA ALA A 8 3.66 12.15 1.06
C ALA A 8 3.33 10.65 0.86
N SER A 9 4.26 9.76 1.21
CA SER A 9 4.18 8.33 0.92
C SER A 9 2.99 7.63 1.60
N GLY A 10 2.54 8.09 2.77
CA GLY A 10 1.32 7.60 3.41
C GLY A 10 0.06 7.86 2.58
N ALA A 11 -0.05 9.04 1.96
CA ALA A 11 -1.17 9.36 1.08
C ALA A 11 -1.13 8.50 -0.20
N ILE A 12 0.07 8.28 -0.75
CA ILE A 12 0.28 7.37 -1.88
C ILE A 12 -0.15 5.94 -1.51
N ALA A 13 0.19 5.47 -0.32
CA ALA A 13 -0.25 4.17 0.18
C ALA A 13 -1.78 4.06 0.22
N GLY A 14 -2.48 5.15 0.59
CA GLY A 14 -3.94 5.21 0.50
C GLY A 14 -4.48 5.10 -0.92
N VAL A 15 -3.89 5.80 -1.89
CA VAL A 15 -4.26 5.63 -3.30
C VAL A 15 -4.04 4.20 -3.77
N LEU A 16 -2.94 3.55 -3.36
CA LEU A 16 -2.65 2.16 -3.68
C LEU A 16 -3.66 1.19 -3.04
N GLY A 17 -4.09 1.44 -1.80
CA GLY A 17 -5.14 0.66 -1.13
C GLY A 17 -6.47 0.71 -1.90
N ALA A 18 -6.90 1.91 -2.30
CA ALA A 18 -8.07 2.07 -3.14
C ALA A 18 -7.88 1.39 -4.52
N TYR A 19 -6.73 1.56 -5.15
CA TYR A 19 -6.42 0.97 -6.45
C TYR A 19 -6.51 -0.56 -6.41
N MET A 20 -5.96 -1.19 -5.36
CA MET A 20 -5.99 -2.64 -5.17
C MET A 20 -7.41 -3.20 -5.21
N ILE A 21 -8.33 -2.53 -4.51
CA ILE A 21 -9.74 -2.95 -4.41
C ILE A 21 -10.50 -2.65 -5.70
N ARG A 22 -10.24 -1.50 -6.32
CA ARG A 22 -10.95 -1.07 -7.53
C ARG A 22 -10.52 -1.84 -8.78
N PHE A 23 -9.24 -2.21 -8.87
CA PHE A 23 -8.60 -2.81 -10.03
C PHE A 23 -7.78 -4.08 -9.67
N PRO A 24 -8.40 -5.10 -9.07
CA PRO A 24 -7.66 -6.25 -8.53
C PRO A 24 -6.89 -7.05 -9.59
N LYS A 25 -7.40 -7.07 -10.83
CA LYS A 25 -6.82 -7.78 -11.99
C LYS A 25 -5.94 -6.90 -12.89
N ALA A 26 -5.68 -5.64 -12.51
CA ALA A 26 -4.76 -4.80 -13.28
C ALA A 26 -3.38 -5.45 -13.34
N ARG A 27 -2.76 -5.41 -14.52
CA ARG A 27 -1.45 -6.05 -14.74
C ARG A 27 -0.34 -5.10 -14.33
N VAL A 28 0.37 -5.45 -13.28
CA VAL A 28 1.58 -4.76 -12.84
C VAL A 28 2.78 -5.54 -13.39
N HIS A 29 3.62 -4.87 -14.17
CA HIS A 29 4.85 -5.47 -14.67
C HIS A 29 5.90 -5.45 -13.57
N VAL A 30 6.32 -6.64 -13.13
CA VAL A 30 7.32 -6.83 -12.08
C VAL A 30 8.58 -7.42 -12.70
N PHE A 31 9.73 -6.88 -12.32
CA PHE A 31 11.03 -7.43 -12.71
C PHE A 31 11.30 -8.76 -12.01
N VAL A 32 11.76 -9.76 -12.76
CA VAL A 32 12.14 -11.07 -12.24
C VAL A 32 13.52 -11.44 -12.75
N PHE A 33 14.35 -11.94 -11.82
CA PHE A 33 15.69 -12.45 -12.07
C PHE A 33 15.69 -13.94 -11.77
N PHE A 34 15.73 -14.77 -12.82
CA PHE A 34 15.82 -16.23 -12.67
C PHE A 34 16.93 -16.82 -13.55
N ILE A 35 17.09 -16.33 -14.80
CA ILE A 35 18.21 -16.65 -15.71
C ILE A 35 18.58 -15.43 -16.57
N PHE A 36 17.59 -14.70 -17.10
CA PHE A 36 17.73 -13.39 -17.75
C PHE A 36 16.84 -12.36 -17.05
N ILE A 37 17.14 -11.07 -17.21
CA ILE A 37 16.28 -9.98 -16.71
C ILE A 37 15.04 -9.93 -17.59
N THR A 38 13.87 -10.22 -17.02
CA THR A 38 12.59 -10.13 -17.71
C THR A 38 11.53 -9.47 -16.84
N THR A 39 10.37 -9.20 -17.42
CA THR A 39 9.20 -8.72 -16.68
C THR A 39 8.06 -9.72 -16.80
N ILE A 40 7.36 -9.95 -15.68
CA ILE A 40 6.12 -10.71 -15.67
C ILE A 40 4.97 -9.79 -15.28
N ALA A 41 3.79 -10.03 -15.86
CA ALA A 41 2.58 -9.31 -15.49
C ALA A 41 1.90 -10.02 -14.32
N VAL A 42 1.88 -9.37 -13.15
CA VAL A 42 1.25 -9.87 -11.93
C VAL A 42 -0.01 -9.05 -11.64
N PRO A 43 -1.12 -9.68 -11.24
CA PRO A 43 -2.30 -8.95 -10.76
C PRO A 43 -1.97 -7.97 -9.63
N ALA A 44 -2.50 -6.76 -9.72
CA ALA A 44 -2.27 -5.70 -8.74
C ALA A 44 -2.65 -6.11 -7.32
N GLN A 45 -3.69 -6.93 -7.16
CA GLN A 45 -4.08 -7.45 -5.84
C GLN A 45 -2.97 -8.27 -5.18
N ILE A 46 -2.22 -9.05 -5.95
CA ILE A 46 -1.11 -9.86 -5.43
C ILE A 46 0.06 -8.96 -5.06
N VAL A 47 0.45 -8.06 -5.97
CA VAL A 47 1.59 -7.15 -5.76
C VAL A 47 1.36 -6.24 -4.56
N LEU A 48 0.21 -5.57 -4.51
CA LEU A 48 -0.11 -4.62 -3.45
C LEU A 48 -0.46 -5.31 -2.13
N GLY A 49 -1.08 -6.49 -2.18
CA GLY A 49 -1.31 -7.31 -0.98
C GLY A 49 0.01 -7.77 -0.35
N PHE A 50 0.95 -8.27 -1.16
CA PHE A 50 2.29 -8.61 -0.70
C PHE A 50 3.02 -7.39 -0.13
N TRP A 51 3.01 -6.26 -0.84
CA TRP A 51 3.62 -5.03 -0.36
C TRP A 51 3.03 -4.56 0.99
N PHE A 52 1.72 -4.60 1.15
CA PHE A 52 1.05 -4.25 2.41
C PHE A 52 1.48 -5.17 3.56
N LEU A 53 1.58 -6.49 3.31
CA LEU A 53 2.06 -7.44 4.32
C LEU A 53 3.51 -7.14 4.72
N MET A 54 4.38 -6.76 3.79
CA MET A 54 5.73 -6.29 4.12
C MET A 54 5.69 -5.04 5.00
N GLN A 55 4.85 -4.05 4.69
CA GLN A 55 4.72 -2.85 5.54
C GLN A 55 4.29 -3.23 6.97
N LEU A 56 3.34 -4.16 7.10
CA LEU A 56 2.82 -4.63 8.37
C LEU A 56 3.89 -5.38 9.17
N THR A 57 4.59 -6.34 8.56
CA THR A 57 5.63 -7.12 9.26
C THR A 57 6.83 -6.28 9.63
N SER A 58 7.27 -5.36 8.76
CA SER A 58 8.34 -4.40 9.09
C SER A 58 7.92 -3.43 10.19
N GLY A 59 6.67 -2.95 10.18
CA GLY A 59 6.12 -2.12 11.25
C GLY A 59 6.10 -2.86 12.58
N LEU A 60 5.60 -4.10 12.62
CA LEU A 60 5.60 -4.94 13.82
C LEU A 60 7.01 -5.24 14.32
N GLY A 61 7.97 -5.52 13.44
CA GLY A 61 9.37 -5.75 13.79
C GLY A 61 10.06 -4.50 14.38
N SER A 62 9.65 -3.30 13.96
CA SER A 62 10.18 -2.03 14.49
C SER A 62 9.76 -1.71 15.93
N LEU A 63 8.81 -2.47 16.50
CA LEU A 63 8.35 -2.27 17.87
C LEU A 63 9.36 -2.72 18.94
N GLY A 64 10.38 -3.52 18.59
CA GLY A 64 11.29 -4.15 19.56
C GLY A 64 12.77 -3.77 19.47
N LEU A 65 13.32 -3.52 18.27
CA LEU A 65 14.79 -3.46 18.06
C LEU A 65 15.29 -2.19 17.33
N ASP A 66 14.51 -1.65 16.38
CA ASP A 66 14.89 -0.45 15.60
C ASP A 66 13.77 0.58 15.59
N THR A 67 13.89 1.61 16.44
CA THR A 67 12.88 2.69 16.50
C THR A 67 13.05 3.73 15.39
N THR A 68 14.13 3.64 14.60
CA THR A 68 14.43 4.50 13.46
C THR A 68 13.68 3.99 12.23
N GLY A 69 12.59 4.67 11.85
CA GLY A 69 11.78 4.29 10.68
C GLY A 69 10.44 3.63 11.00
N GLY A 70 10.19 3.21 12.24
CA GLY A 70 8.91 2.60 12.66
C GLY A 70 7.67 3.40 12.26
N VAL A 71 7.73 4.73 12.41
CA VAL A 71 6.63 5.66 12.06
C VAL A 71 6.28 5.58 10.56
N ALA A 72 7.26 5.34 9.68
CA ALA A 72 7.03 5.28 8.22
C ALA A 72 6.19 4.05 7.84
N TRP A 73 6.53 2.90 8.41
CA TRP A 73 5.82 1.64 8.16
C TRP A 73 4.35 1.75 8.58
N PHE A 74 4.09 2.26 9.78
CA PHE A 74 2.72 2.45 10.26
C PHE A 74 1.96 3.54 9.48
N ALA A 75 2.64 4.58 8.98
CA ALA A 75 2.01 5.57 8.10
C ALA A 75 1.55 4.95 6.77
N HIS A 76 2.33 4.02 6.18
CA HIS A 76 1.91 3.30 4.98
C HIS A 76 0.75 2.33 5.25
N VAL A 77 0.80 1.58 6.36
CA VAL A 77 -0.28 0.67 6.76
C VAL A 77 -1.59 1.45 6.99
N GLY A 78 -1.54 2.53 7.77
CA GLY A 78 -2.69 3.38 8.06
C GLY A 78 -3.22 4.04 6.79
N GLY A 79 -2.34 4.61 5.96
CA GLY A 79 -2.70 5.20 4.68
C GLY A 79 -3.45 4.22 3.79
N PHE A 80 -2.90 3.01 3.60
CA PHE A 80 -3.50 1.95 2.79
C PHE A 80 -4.90 1.54 3.28
N ILE A 81 -5.05 1.32 4.59
CA ILE A 81 -6.35 0.96 5.20
C ILE A 81 -7.36 2.08 4.99
N ILE A 82 -6.99 3.32 5.27
CA ILE A 82 -7.87 4.48 5.08
C ILE A 82 -8.28 4.62 3.61
N GLY A 83 -7.35 4.42 2.66
CA GLY A 83 -7.68 4.42 1.23
C GLY A 83 -8.71 3.37 0.83
N VAL A 84 -8.57 2.13 1.35
CA VAL A 84 -9.55 1.05 1.15
C VAL A 84 -10.92 1.43 1.72
N VAL A 85 -10.95 1.97 2.94
CA VAL A 85 -12.20 2.36 3.63
C VAL A 85 -12.88 3.51 2.90
N LEU A 86 -12.13 4.57 2.54
CA LEU A 86 -12.65 5.73 1.83
C LEU A 86 -13.20 5.35 0.46
N LEU A 87 -12.53 4.47 -0.29
CA LEU A 87 -13.08 3.97 -1.55
C LEU A 87 -14.47 3.36 -1.36
N LYS A 88 -14.60 2.45 -0.39
CA LYS A 88 -15.89 1.79 -0.11
C LYS A 88 -16.95 2.79 0.36
N PHE A 89 -16.55 3.74 1.20
CA PHE A 89 -17.42 4.81 1.66
C PHE A 89 -17.95 5.62 0.47
N PHE A 90 -17.07 6.18 -0.37
CA PHE A 90 -17.47 7.00 -1.53
C PHE A 90 -18.20 6.24 -2.63
N GLN A 91 -17.94 4.95 -2.82
CA GLN A 91 -18.71 4.13 -3.76
C GLN A 91 -20.18 3.97 -3.35
N ASN A 92 -20.48 4.08 -2.06
CA ASN A 92 -21.85 4.03 -1.56
C ASN A 92 -22.57 5.38 -1.65
N PHE A 93 -21.85 6.48 -1.88
CA PHE A 93 -22.47 7.77 -2.19
C PHE A 93 -22.79 7.85 -3.68
N ARG A 94 -24.04 7.54 -4.03
CA ARG A 94 -24.57 7.91 -5.34
C ARG A 94 -24.80 9.41 -5.33
N ILE A 95 -23.85 10.17 -5.89
CA ILE A 95 -24.08 11.58 -6.24
C ILE A 95 -25.16 11.56 -7.32
N GLU A 96 -26.42 11.80 -6.93
CA GLU A 96 -27.49 12.03 -7.90
C GLU A 96 -27.12 13.32 -8.64
N ARG A 97 -26.76 13.18 -9.92
CA ARG A 97 -26.57 14.33 -10.80
C ARG A 97 -27.94 14.94 -11.03
N ILE A 98 -28.10 16.16 -10.54
CA ILE A 98 -29.24 17.06 -10.83
C ILE A 98 -29.20 17.42 -12.32
#